data_AF-A0A8G2I1F6-F1
#
_entry.id   AF-A0A8G2I1F6-F1
#
_cell.length_a   1.000
_cell.length_b   1.000
_cell.length_c   1.000
_cell.angle_alpha   90.00
_cell.angle_beta   90.00
_cell.angle_gamma   90.00
#
_symmetry.space_group_name_H-M   'P 1'
#
loop_
_entity.id
_entity.type
_entity.pdbx_description
1 polymer ?
#
loop_
_entity_poly.entity_id
_entity_poly.type
_entity_poly.pdbx_seq_one_letter_code
_entity_poly.pdbx_strand_id
1 'polypeptide(L)'
;MLQEQGKKVGKRIKRTGRSENNSLVFITQSVKDKADDDGGNFGCHFAFDEKDEREDILKSLGLEYSKESPENMEMLKDLKKGQCIFSDFYGRVGKMVVHCPFEEMTEAFRTQEDSASSKAEEKFAM
;
A
#
# COMPACT_ATOMS: atom_id res chain seq x y z
N MET A 1 1.86 6.33 13.53
CA MET A 1 2.24 5.43 14.65
C MET A 1 0.97 4.95 15.36
N LEU A 2 0.64 3.66 15.29
CA LEU A 2 -0.52 3.07 15.98
C LEU A 2 -0.42 3.27 17.51
N GLN A 3 -1.53 3.63 18.16
CA GLN A 3 -1.63 3.64 19.62
C GLN A 3 -1.32 2.24 20.20
N GLU A 4 -0.78 2.18 21.42
CA GLU A 4 -0.27 0.93 22.02
C GLU A 4 -1.29 -0.21 22.04
N GLN A 5 -2.58 0.13 22.22
CA GLN A 5 -3.68 -0.83 22.17
C GLN A 5 -3.93 -1.40 20.76
N GLY A 6 -3.84 -0.58 19.73
CA GLY A 6 -3.99 -1.01 18.33
C GLY A 6 -2.89 -1.99 17.91
N LYS A 7 -1.65 -1.78 18.38
CA LYS A 7 -0.54 -2.72 18.16
C LYS A 7 -0.79 -4.08 18.81
N LYS A 8 -1.31 -4.10 20.05
CA LYS A 8 -1.66 -5.35 20.77
C LYS A 8 -2.74 -6.14 20.05
N VAL A 9 -3.80 -5.48 19.58
CA VAL A 9 -4.88 -6.11 18.81
C VAL A 9 -4.34 -6.66 17.48
N GLY A 10 -3.55 -5.87 16.76
CA GLY A 10 -2.93 -6.28 15.49
C GLY A 10 -2.05 -7.53 15.64
N LYS A 11 -1.20 -7.60 16.68
CA LYS A 11 -0.37 -8.79 16.96
C LYS A 11 -1.20 -10.04 17.24
N ARG A 12 -2.29 -9.91 17.98
CA ARG A 12 -3.20 -11.03 18.26
C ARG A 12 -3.82 -11.56 16.96
N ILE A 13 -4.39 -10.69 16.14
CA ILE A 13 -5.06 -11.10 14.89
C ILE A 13 -4.07 -11.77 13.92
N LYS A 14 -2.83 -11.25 13.80
CA LYS A 14 -1.78 -11.88 12.98
C LYS A 14 -1.49 -13.33 13.40
N ARG A 15 -1.50 -13.62 14.71
CA ARG A 15 -1.16 -14.95 15.26
C ARG A 15 -2.33 -15.92 15.21
N THR A 16 -3.54 -15.47 15.49
CA THR A 16 -4.73 -16.33 15.57
C THR A 16 -5.42 -16.50 14.20
N GLY A 17 -4.97 -15.81 13.14
CA GLY A 17 -5.63 -15.81 11.83
C GLY A 17 -5.98 -17.19 11.27
N ARG A 18 -4.98 -18.09 11.14
CA ARG A 18 -5.19 -19.42 10.56
C ARG A 18 -6.08 -20.33 11.40
N SER A 19 -6.00 -20.26 12.72
CA SER A 19 -6.81 -21.10 13.60
C SER A 19 -8.27 -20.68 13.63
N GLU A 20 -8.56 -19.40 13.40
CA GLU A 20 -9.93 -18.85 13.37
C GLU A 20 -10.50 -18.68 11.94
N ASN A 21 -9.83 -19.23 10.92
CA ASN A 21 -10.20 -19.05 9.51
C ASN A 21 -10.40 -17.56 9.12
N ASN A 22 -9.50 -16.70 9.62
CA ASN A 22 -9.57 -15.25 9.46
C ASN A 22 -8.48 -14.75 8.49
N SER A 23 -8.85 -13.81 7.61
CA SER A 23 -7.94 -13.10 6.71
C SER A 23 -7.73 -11.67 7.18
N LEU A 24 -6.47 -11.27 7.37
CA LEU A 24 -6.10 -9.92 7.79
C LEU A 24 -5.61 -9.11 6.58
N VAL A 25 -6.34 -8.04 6.24
CA VAL A 25 -5.87 -6.99 5.34
C VAL A 25 -5.36 -5.83 6.20
N PHE A 26 -4.07 -5.53 6.09
CA PHE A 26 -3.44 -4.45 6.84
C PHE A 26 -3.00 -3.34 5.89
N ILE A 27 -3.57 -2.14 6.08
CA ILE A 27 -3.32 -0.95 5.26
C ILE A 27 -2.55 0.04 6.12
N THR A 28 -1.40 0.50 5.62
CA THR A 28 -0.56 1.51 6.28
C THR A 28 0.05 2.45 5.25
N GLN A 29 0.31 3.69 5.68
CA GLN A 29 1.06 4.68 4.92
C GLN A 29 2.57 4.53 5.08
N SER A 30 3.03 3.73 6.05
CA SER A 30 4.46 3.49 6.26
C SER A 30 4.81 2.02 6.25
N VAL A 31 5.78 1.63 5.41
CA VAL A 31 6.35 0.27 5.40
C VAL A 31 6.96 -0.09 6.76
N LYS A 32 7.43 0.91 7.52
CA LYS A 32 8.02 0.73 8.86
C LYS A 32 7.00 0.26 9.90
N ASP A 33 5.70 0.53 9.70
CA ASP A 33 4.65 0.01 10.58
C ASP A 33 4.45 -1.52 10.44
N LYS A 34 5.06 -2.15 9.43
CA LYS A 34 5.11 -3.63 9.32
C LYS A 34 6.18 -4.24 10.22
N ALA A 35 7.19 -3.49 10.65
CA ALA A 35 8.33 -3.97 11.42
C ALA A 35 7.96 -4.16 12.90
N ASP A 36 7.18 -5.20 13.19
CA ASP A 36 7.24 -5.87 14.48
C ASP A 36 8.16 -7.08 14.34
N ASP A 37 9.09 -7.22 15.29
CA ASP A 37 10.18 -8.20 15.52
C ASP A 37 9.82 -9.70 15.39
N ASP A 38 8.60 -10.02 14.95
CA ASP A 38 7.97 -11.35 15.04
C ASP A 38 7.78 -12.03 13.67
N GLY A 39 8.53 -11.63 12.62
CA GLY A 39 8.64 -12.40 11.38
C GLY A 39 7.31 -12.80 10.72
N GLY A 40 6.26 -12.02 10.94
CA GLY A 40 4.92 -12.32 10.46
C GLY A 40 4.83 -12.05 8.97
N ASN A 41 5.14 -13.06 8.15
CA ASN A 41 5.04 -13.02 6.70
C ASN A 41 3.59 -12.74 6.28
N PHE A 42 3.27 -11.48 5.98
CA PHE A 42 2.12 -11.19 5.14
C PHE A 42 2.34 -11.91 3.81
N GLY A 43 1.41 -12.79 3.44
CA GLY A 43 1.56 -13.59 2.23
C GLY A 43 1.49 -12.75 0.95
N CYS A 44 0.80 -11.61 0.98
CA CYS A 44 0.67 -10.75 -0.19
C CYS A 44 0.95 -9.29 0.18
N HIS A 45 1.50 -8.55 -0.78
CA HIS A 45 1.76 -7.11 -0.66
C HIS A 45 1.19 -6.36 -1.84
N PHE A 46 0.49 -5.27 -1.54
CA PHE A 46 0.11 -4.23 -2.49
C PHE A 46 0.93 -3.00 -2.11
N ALA A 47 1.89 -2.64 -2.96
CA ALA A 47 2.79 -1.51 -2.73
C ALA A 47 2.50 -0.41 -3.75
N PHE A 48 1.92 0.68 -3.27
CA PHE A 48 1.66 1.89 -4.05
C PHE A 48 2.86 2.84 -3.94
N ASP A 49 3.01 3.73 -4.90
CA ASP A 49 4.08 4.73 -4.86
C ASP A 49 3.89 5.66 -3.67
N GLU A 50 4.94 5.80 -2.87
CA GLU A 50 5.09 6.84 -1.85
C GLU A 50 6.49 7.42 -1.99
N LYS A 51 6.56 8.72 -2.28
CA LYS A 51 7.78 9.39 -2.76
C LYS A 51 8.93 9.24 -1.76
N ASP A 52 8.62 9.33 -0.48
CA ASP A 52 9.61 9.32 0.60
C ASP A 52 9.89 7.91 1.15
N GLU A 53 9.18 6.88 0.66
CA GLU A 53 9.34 5.49 1.11
C GLU A 53 9.72 4.50 0.00
N ARG A 54 10.02 4.96 -1.22
CA ARG A 54 10.32 4.05 -2.36
C ARG A 54 11.40 3.02 -2.06
N GLU A 55 12.50 3.42 -1.41
CA GLU A 55 13.57 2.50 -1.04
C GLU A 55 13.10 1.44 -0.03
N ASP A 56 12.35 1.86 0.99
CA ASP A 56 11.78 0.97 2.01
C ASP A 56 10.76 -0.01 1.38
N ILE A 57 9.96 0.46 0.42
CA ILE A 57 9.04 -0.35 -0.38
C ILE A 57 9.82 -1.42 -1.15
N LEU A 58 10.80 -1.04 -1.97
CA LEU A 58 11.57 -1.97 -2.80
C LEU A 58 12.30 -3.01 -1.93
N LYS A 59 12.91 -2.56 -0.84
CA LYS A 59 13.54 -3.44 0.15
C LYS A 59 12.56 -4.45 0.74
N SER A 60 11.34 -4.03 1.06
CA SER A 60 10.30 -4.93 1.59
C SER A 60 9.82 -5.97 0.57
N LEU A 61 9.98 -5.69 -0.73
CA LEU A 61 9.62 -6.57 -1.83
C LEU A 61 10.79 -7.41 -2.35
N GLY A 62 12.00 -7.22 -1.80
CA GLY A 62 13.21 -7.89 -2.28
C GLY A 62 13.69 -7.38 -3.65
N LEU A 63 13.35 -6.14 -4.03
CA LEU A 63 13.76 -5.50 -5.27
C LEU A 63 14.99 -4.60 -5.04
N GLU A 64 15.88 -4.56 -6.02
CA GLU A 64 17.07 -3.70 -6.04
C GLU A 64 16.68 -2.21 -6.13
N TYR A 65 17.40 -1.34 -5.41
CA TYR A 65 17.10 0.10 -5.33
C TYR A 65 18.34 1.00 -5.42
N SER A 66 19.50 0.45 -5.76
CA SER A 66 20.74 1.22 -5.88
C SER A 66 20.68 2.28 -6.98
N LYS A 67 21.55 3.30 -6.85
CA LYS A 67 21.71 4.36 -7.85
C LYS A 67 22.23 3.84 -9.20
N GLU A 68 22.88 2.68 -9.20
CA GLU A 68 23.44 2.04 -10.39
C GLU A 68 22.38 1.26 -11.19
N SER A 69 21.24 0.95 -10.58
CA SER A 69 20.10 0.27 -11.21
C SER A 69 18.77 0.93 -10.80
N PRO A 70 18.48 2.12 -11.37
CA PRO A 70 17.33 2.94 -10.97
C PRO A 70 15.99 2.43 -11.51
N GLU A 71 15.96 1.35 -12.29
CA GLU A 71 14.78 0.92 -13.06
C GLU A 71 13.57 0.64 -12.15
N ASN A 72 13.79 0.04 -10.98
CA ASN A 72 12.73 -0.23 -10.01
C ASN A 72 12.23 1.04 -9.32
N MET A 73 13.11 2.02 -9.10
CA MET A 73 12.77 3.32 -8.51
C MET A 73 11.96 4.17 -9.48
N GLU A 74 12.38 4.21 -10.75
CA GLU A 74 11.65 4.86 -11.83
C GLU A 74 10.30 4.18 -12.07
N MET A 75 10.29 2.84 -12.03
CA MET A 75 9.05 2.06 -12.11
C MET A 75 8.03 2.48 -11.04
N LEU A 76 8.43 2.58 -9.77
CA LEU A 76 7.54 3.02 -8.68
C LEU A 76 7.04 4.44 -8.93
N LYS A 77 7.95 5.35 -9.28
CA LYS A 77 7.64 6.75 -9.58
C LYS A 77 6.62 6.91 -10.70
N ASP A 78 6.64 6.02 -11.69
CA ASP A 78 5.76 6.09 -12.85
C ASP A 78 4.38 5.46 -12.63
N LEU A 79 4.16 4.78 -11.51
CA LEU A 79 2.85 4.21 -11.17
C LEU A 79 1.78 5.31 -11.09
N LYS A 80 0.66 5.07 -11.76
CA LYS A 80 -0.51 5.93 -11.71
C LYS A 80 -1.44 5.53 -10.57
N LYS A 81 -2.40 6.41 -10.24
CA LYS A 81 -3.47 6.06 -9.29
C LYS A 81 -4.15 4.76 -9.74
N GLY A 82 -4.34 3.84 -8.80
CA GLY A 82 -4.87 2.51 -9.08
C GLY A 82 -3.81 1.52 -9.59
N GLN A 83 -2.54 1.87 -9.70
CA GLN A 83 -1.46 0.92 -10.01
C GLN A 83 -0.58 0.68 -8.78
N CYS A 84 -0.15 -0.57 -8.61
CA CYS A 84 0.77 -0.97 -7.55
C CYS A 84 1.75 -2.03 -8.04
N ILE A 85 2.83 -2.23 -7.28
CA ILE A 85 3.59 -3.48 -7.32
C ILE A 85 2.89 -4.48 -6.41
N PHE A 86 2.57 -5.64 -6.97
CA PHE A 86 2.00 -6.75 -6.25
C PHE A 86 3.07 -7.82 -6.03
N SER A 87 3.17 -8.30 -4.78
CA SER A 87 3.94 -9.49 -4.43
C SER A 87 2.99 -10.54 -3.84
N ASP A 88 3.11 -11.78 -4.29
CA ASP A 88 2.30 -12.89 -3.80
C ASP A 88 3.05 -13.80 -2.82
N PHE A 89 2.33 -14.80 -2.31
CA PHE A 89 2.86 -15.71 -1.28
C PHE A 89 3.86 -16.74 -1.82
N TYR A 90 4.10 -16.74 -3.14
CA TYR A 90 5.17 -17.49 -3.79
C TYR A 90 6.40 -16.63 -4.07
N GLY A 91 6.38 -15.34 -3.72
CA GLY A 91 7.47 -14.39 -3.98
C GLY A 91 7.50 -13.86 -5.41
N ARG A 92 6.44 -14.05 -6.19
CA ARG A 92 6.33 -13.46 -7.54
C ARG A 92 5.96 -11.99 -7.40
N VAL A 93 6.69 -11.14 -8.12
CA VAL A 93 6.51 -9.69 -8.07
C VAL A 93 6.16 -9.15 -9.46
N GLY A 94 5.16 -8.28 -9.56
CA GLY A 94 4.75 -7.69 -10.83
C GLY A 94 3.91 -6.43 -10.66
N LYS A 95 3.78 -5.64 -11.74
CA LYS A 95 2.85 -4.51 -11.79
C LYS A 95 1.42 -5.02 -11.87
N MET A 96 0.52 -4.38 -11.14
CA MET A 96 -0.90 -4.70 -11.13
C MET A 96 -1.74 -3.43 -11.18
N VAL A 97 -2.88 -3.50 -11.88
CA VAL A 97 -3.91 -2.46 -11.89
C VAL A 97 -5.04 -2.91 -10.98
N VAL A 98 -5.41 -2.05 -10.05
CA VAL A 98 -6.55 -2.21 -9.14
C VAL A 98 -7.68 -1.33 -9.66
N HIS A 99 -8.78 -1.97 -10.06
CA HIS A 99 -9.97 -1.30 -10.55
C HIS A 99 -11.17 -1.67 -9.69
N CYS A 100 -11.95 -0.67 -9.28
CA CYS A 100 -13.24 -0.87 -8.64
C CYS A 100 -14.34 -0.61 -9.67
N PRO A 101 -15.12 -1.63 -10.07
CA PRO A 101 -16.17 -1.47 -11.08
C PRO A 101 -17.48 -0.90 -10.50
N PHE A 102 -17.56 -0.70 -9.18
CA PHE A 102 -18.77 -0.27 -8.48
C PHE A 102 -18.72 1.23 -8.19
N GLU A 103 -19.62 2.00 -8.77
CA GLU A 103 -19.68 3.46 -8.60
C GLU A 103 -20.05 3.82 -7.15
N GLU A 104 -20.87 3.01 -6.51
CA GLU A 104 -21.34 3.20 -5.13
C GLU A 104 -20.17 3.16 -4.14
N MET A 105 -19.13 2.37 -4.42
CA MET A 105 -17.92 2.34 -3.60
C MET A 105 -17.11 3.62 -3.76
N THR A 106 -17.06 4.17 -4.97
CA THR A 106 -16.37 5.46 -5.22
C THR A 106 -17.05 6.59 -4.46
N GLU A 107 -18.38 6.59 -4.42
CA GLU A 107 -19.16 7.56 -3.64
C GLU A 107 -18.96 7.38 -2.13
N ALA A 108 -19.07 6.15 -1.63
CA ALA A 108 -18.93 5.85 -0.20
C ALA A 108 -17.57 6.23 0.39
N PHE A 109 -16.50 6.14 -0.41
CA PHE A 109 -15.13 6.47 0.00
C PHE A 109 -14.67 7.88 -0.42
N ARG A 110 -15.59 8.74 -0.86
CA ARG A 110 -15.29 10.14 -1.16
C ARG A 110 -14.92 10.89 0.13
N THR A 111 -13.64 11.23 0.29
CA THR A 111 -13.12 11.89 1.50
C THR A 111 -13.18 13.41 1.47
N GLN A 112 -13.55 14.02 0.33
CA GLN A 112 -13.71 15.46 0.16
C GLN A 112 -15.02 15.79 -0.53
N GLU A 113 -15.78 16.74 0.05
CA GLU A 113 -16.79 17.48 -0.69
C GLU A 113 -16.08 18.50 -1.59
N ASP A 114 -16.52 18.66 -2.83
CA ASP A 114 -15.87 19.59 -3.76
C ASP A 114 -16.00 21.02 -3.21
N SER A 115 -14.90 21.55 -2.68
CA SER A 115 -14.82 22.95 -2.31
C SER A 115 -14.85 23.81 -3.58
N ALA A 116 -15.36 25.05 -3.47
CA ALA A 116 -15.32 26.01 -4.59
C ALA A 116 -13.89 26.23 -5.12
N SER A 117 -12.87 26.03 -4.28
CA SER A 117 -11.45 26.10 -4.65
C SER A 117 -11.03 24.92 -5.54
N SER A 118 -11.44 23.70 -5.20
CA SER A 118 -11.09 22.48 -5.96
C SER A 118 -11.65 22.50 -7.39
N LYS A 119 -12.88 23.01 -7.56
CA LYS A 119 -13.50 23.20 -8.88
C LYS A 119 -12.83 24.31 -9.71
N ALA A 120 -12.21 25.29 -9.06
CA ALA A 120 -11.46 26.33 -9.74
C ALA A 120 -10.12 25.77 -10.25
N GLU A 121 -9.37 25.05 -9.40
CA GLU A 121 -8.08 24.46 -9.77
C GLU A 121 -8.19 23.49 -10.96
N GLU A 122 -9.22 22.63 -10.98
CA GLU A 122 -9.46 21.69 -12.09
C GLU A 122 -9.78 22.39 -13.42
N LYS A 123 -10.39 23.58 -13.36
CA LYS A 123 -10.76 24.39 -14.53
C LYS A 123 -9.59 25.21 -15.10
N PHE A 124 -8.54 25.44 -14.30
CA PHE A 124 -7.35 26.20 -14.69
C PHE A 124 -6.10 25.33 -14.87
N ALA A 125 -6.20 24.01 -14.64
CA ALA A 125 -5.10 23.06 -14.82
C ALA A 125 -5.05 22.40 -16.22
N MET A 126 -5.80 22.92 -17.20
CA MET A 126 -5.78 22.47 -18.61
C MET A 126 -5.18 23.53 -19.53
#